data_AF-A0A271VH92-F1
#
_entry.id   AF-A0A271VH92-F1
#
_cell.length_a   1.000
_cell.length_b   1.000
_cell.length_c   1.000
_cell.angle_alpha   90.00
_cell.angle_beta   90.00
_cell.angle_gamma   90.00
#
_symmetry.space_group_name_H-M   'P 1'
#
loop_
_entity.id
_entity.type
_entity.pdbx_description
1 polymer ?
#
loop_
_entity_poly.entity_id
_entity_poly.type
_entity_poly.pdbx_seq_one_letter_code
_entity_poly.pdbx_strand_id
1 'polypeptide(L)'
;GPLGQGITNAVGMAMAEKALAAQFNKPGHDIVDHFTYVFMGDGCLMEGISHEACSLAGTLGLGKLIAFWDDNGISIDGHVEGWFSDDTPKRFEAYGWHVIPAVDGHDADAINAAIEAAKAETSRPTLICTKTIIGFGSPNKAGSHDCHGAPLGNDEIKAAREFLGWEYAPFEIPADIYAAWDAKQAGASKEAAWGEKFAAYAKAYPTEAAEYKRRVAGELPANWEAATSEIIANLQANPANIASRKASQNALEAFGKLLPEFMGGSADLAPSNLTMWSGSKSLTAEDFSGNYIHYGVREFGMTAIINGIALHGGFVPYGATFLMFMEYARNAMRMAALMKVQNIQVYTHDSIGLGEDGPTHQP
;
A
#
# COMPACT_ATOMS: atom_id res chain seq x y z
N GLY A 1 -0.78 15.04 -2.64
CA GLY A 1 0.29 14.68 -1.69
C GLY A 1 1.59 14.48 -2.45
N PRO A 2 2.61 13.81 -1.88
CA PRO A 2 3.76 13.33 -2.65
C PRO A 2 3.29 12.27 -3.66
N LEU A 3 3.48 12.53 -4.96
CA LEU A 3 2.95 11.70 -6.04
C LEU A 3 3.59 10.29 -6.03
N GLY A 4 2.85 9.29 -6.52
CA GLY A 4 3.28 7.90 -6.57
C GLY A 4 3.21 7.13 -5.24
N GLN A 5 3.42 7.77 -4.08
CA GLN A 5 3.41 7.05 -2.80
C GLN A 5 2.04 6.47 -2.41
N GLY A 6 0.94 7.07 -2.86
CA GLY A 6 -0.41 6.57 -2.58
C GLY A 6 -0.69 5.19 -3.16
N ILE A 7 -0.33 4.95 -4.44
CA ILE A 7 -0.43 3.61 -5.05
C ILE A 7 0.52 2.63 -4.38
N THR A 8 1.72 3.07 -4.01
CA THR A 8 2.67 2.22 -3.30
C THR A 8 2.18 1.82 -1.90
N ASN A 9 1.49 2.72 -1.17
CA ASN A 9 0.83 2.36 0.09
C ASN A 9 -0.34 1.39 -0.17
N ALA A 10 -1.14 1.60 -1.22
CA ALA A 10 -2.23 0.71 -1.60
C ALA A 10 -1.74 -0.71 -1.93
N VAL A 11 -0.58 -0.84 -2.61
CA VAL A 11 0.09 -2.14 -2.81
C VAL A 11 0.38 -2.80 -1.46
N GLY A 12 0.92 -2.06 -0.49
CA GLY A 12 1.17 -2.58 0.86
C GLY A 12 -0.09 -3.00 1.61
N MET A 13 -1.18 -2.23 1.51
CA MET A 13 -2.48 -2.60 2.09
C MET A 13 -3.04 -3.89 1.47
N ALA A 14 -2.94 -4.03 0.14
CA ALA A 14 -3.38 -5.24 -0.56
C ALA A 14 -2.51 -6.47 -0.21
N MET A 15 -1.20 -6.29 -0.02
CA MET A 15 -0.33 -7.36 0.50
C MET A 15 -0.75 -7.78 1.92
N ALA A 16 -1.02 -6.82 2.80
CA ALA A 16 -1.43 -7.09 4.17
C ALA A 16 -2.78 -7.83 4.23
N GLU A 17 -3.76 -7.43 3.41
CA GLU A 17 -5.04 -8.14 3.29
C GLU A 17 -4.82 -9.60 2.87
N LYS A 18 -4.08 -9.82 1.77
CA LYS A 18 -3.85 -11.16 1.21
C LYS A 18 -3.09 -12.06 2.20
N ALA A 19 -2.14 -11.49 2.94
CA ALA A 19 -1.38 -12.23 3.95
C ALA A 19 -2.23 -12.57 5.19
N LEU A 20 -3.00 -11.62 5.71
CA LEU A 20 -3.90 -11.89 6.84
C LEU A 20 -4.96 -12.91 6.47
N ALA A 21 -5.55 -12.81 5.27
CA ALA A 21 -6.49 -13.80 4.76
C ALA A 21 -5.85 -15.19 4.70
N ALA A 22 -4.65 -15.32 4.13
CA ALA A 22 -3.94 -16.59 4.05
C ALA A 22 -3.57 -17.17 5.44
N GLN A 23 -3.29 -16.32 6.43
CA GLN A 23 -2.92 -16.75 7.78
C GLN A 23 -4.14 -17.12 8.64
N PHE A 24 -5.27 -16.42 8.48
CA PHE A 24 -6.40 -16.52 9.41
C PHE A 24 -7.68 -17.11 8.83
N ASN A 25 -7.96 -16.99 7.54
CA ASN A 25 -9.17 -17.60 6.98
C ASN A 25 -9.07 -19.13 7.08
N LYS A 26 -10.22 -19.76 7.32
CA LYS A 26 -10.36 -21.22 7.46
C LYS A 26 -11.53 -21.68 6.59
N PRO A 27 -11.63 -22.97 6.23
CA PRO A 27 -12.78 -23.48 5.47
C PRO A 27 -14.10 -23.10 6.14
N GLY A 28 -14.95 -22.36 5.44
CA GLY A 28 -16.24 -21.85 5.95
C GLY A 28 -16.15 -20.58 6.80
N HIS A 29 -14.96 -19.98 6.95
CA HIS A 29 -14.72 -18.78 7.73
C HIS A 29 -13.73 -17.83 7.06
N ASP A 30 -14.26 -16.95 6.20
CA ASP A 30 -13.52 -15.86 5.60
C ASP A 30 -13.73 -14.58 6.42
N ILE A 31 -12.82 -14.33 7.36
CA ILE A 31 -12.87 -13.18 8.26
C ILE A 31 -12.07 -11.97 7.74
N VAL A 32 -11.17 -12.20 6.79
CA VAL A 32 -10.44 -11.16 6.06
C VAL A 32 -10.79 -11.31 4.58
N ASP A 33 -11.54 -10.34 4.07
CA ASP A 33 -12.00 -10.33 2.67
C ASP A 33 -12.42 -8.91 2.26
N HIS A 34 -11.46 -8.10 1.84
CA HIS A 34 -11.75 -6.72 1.41
C HIS A 34 -10.85 -6.26 0.27
N PHE A 35 -11.36 -5.30 -0.50
CA PHE A 35 -10.64 -4.70 -1.62
C PHE A 35 -9.80 -3.50 -1.18
N THR A 36 -8.74 -3.24 -1.94
CA THR A 36 -7.99 -1.98 -1.89
C THR A 36 -8.23 -1.21 -3.18
N TYR A 37 -8.87 -0.04 -3.07
CA TYR A 37 -9.10 0.87 -4.19
C TYR A 37 -8.17 2.07 -4.12
N VAL A 38 -7.66 2.52 -5.26
CA VAL A 38 -6.79 3.69 -5.33
C VAL A 38 -7.02 4.49 -6.60
N PHE A 39 -7.10 5.80 -6.45
CA PHE A 39 -7.08 6.74 -7.57
C PHE A 39 -5.66 7.25 -7.79
N MET A 40 -5.26 7.38 -9.04
CA MET A 40 -3.98 7.94 -9.46
C MET A 40 -4.17 8.79 -10.72
N GLY A 41 -3.32 9.80 -10.91
CA GLY A 41 -3.25 10.57 -12.15
C GLY A 41 -1.89 10.41 -12.83
N ASP A 42 -1.68 11.14 -13.92
CA ASP A 42 -0.44 11.09 -14.72
C ASP A 42 0.82 11.35 -13.88
N GLY A 43 0.73 12.29 -12.94
CA GLY A 43 1.81 12.59 -12.01
C GLY A 43 2.27 11.39 -11.18
N CYS A 44 1.35 10.50 -10.79
CA CYS A 44 1.72 9.27 -10.09
C CYS A 44 2.40 8.27 -11.03
N LEU A 45 1.98 8.20 -12.29
CA LEU A 45 2.48 7.24 -13.28
C LEU A 45 3.85 7.60 -13.85
N MET A 46 4.19 8.89 -13.87
CA MET A 46 5.53 9.39 -14.22
C MET A 46 6.56 9.12 -13.13
N GLU A 47 6.15 9.06 -11.86
CA GLU A 47 7.05 8.79 -10.75
C GLU A 47 7.55 7.34 -10.77
N GLY A 48 8.89 7.18 -10.66
CA GLY A 48 9.55 5.87 -10.73
C GLY A 48 9.08 4.88 -9.66
N ILE A 49 8.62 5.37 -8.50
CA ILE A 49 8.07 4.54 -7.43
C ILE A 49 6.81 3.77 -7.88
N SER A 50 6.07 4.26 -8.87
CA SER A 50 4.92 3.53 -9.44
C SER A 50 5.37 2.30 -10.23
N HIS A 51 6.48 2.39 -10.96
CA HIS A 51 7.08 1.24 -11.63
C HIS A 51 7.49 0.18 -10.61
N GLU A 52 8.21 0.59 -9.55
CA GLU A 52 8.64 -0.32 -8.49
C GLU A 52 7.46 -1.08 -7.86
N ALA A 53 6.45 -0.35 -7.41
CA ALA A 53 5.31 -0.90 -6.69
C ALA A 53 4.40 -1.75 -7.59
N CYS A 54 4.05 -1.24 -8.78
CA CYS A 54 3.14 -1.93 -9.69
C CYS A 54 3.79 -3.16 -10.32
N SER A 55 5.11 -3.12 -10.59
CA SER A 55 5.86 -4.31 -11.01
C SER A 55 5.77 -5.41 -9.95
N LEU A 56 6.01 -5.09 -8.67
CA LEU A 56 5.95 -6.08 -7.59
C LEU A 56 4.52 -6.58 -7.33
N ALA A 57 3.51 -5.70 -7.42
CA ALA A 57 2.11 -6.07 -7.27
C ALA A 57 1.64 -7.09 -8.31
N GLY A 58 2.12 -6.96 -9.55
CA GLY A 58 1.87 -7.93 -10.62
C GLY A 58 2.51 -9.29 -10.33
N THR A 59 3.79 -9.29 -9.94
CA THR A 59 4.50 -10.53 -9.51
C THR A 59 3.78 -11.28 -8.40
N LEU A 60 3.16 -10.56 -7.46
CA LEU A 60 2.49 -11.14 -6.29
C LEU A 60 1.00 -11.48 -6.51
N GLY A 61 0.46 -11.19 -7.69
CA GLY A 61 -0.94 -11.49 -8.05
C GLY A 61 -1.94 -10.88 -7.07
N LEU A 62 -1.85 -9.57 -6.83
CA LEU A 62 -2.72 -8.84 -5.89
C LEU A 62 -4.12 -8.57 -6.49
N GLY A 63 -4.92 -9.61 -6.70
CA GLY A 63 -6.25 -9.52 -7.36
C GLY A 63 -7.29 -8.59 -6.72
N LYS A 64 -7.13 -8.26 -5.44
CA LYS A 64 -8.01 -7.32 -4.74
C LYS A 64 -7.53 -5.86 -4.77
N LEU A 65 -6.45 -5.58 -5.49
CA LEU A 65 -5.99 -4.21 -5.76
C LEU A 65 -6.59 -3.71 -7.08
N ILE A 66 -7.40 -2.66 -6.98
CA ILE A 66 -8.04 -2.03 -8.13
C ILE A 66 -7.64 -0.55 -8.18
N ALA A 67 -6.91 -0.19 -9.22
CA ALA A 67 -6.45 1.16 -9.49
C ALA A 67 -7.31 1.82 -10.55
N PHE A 68 -7.65 3.09 -10.34
CA PHE A 68 -8.25 3.96 -11.36
C PHE A 68 -7.22 5.01 -11.76
N TRP A 69 -6.88 5.04 -13.04
CA TRP A 69 -6.08 6.11 -13.60
C TRP A 69 -7.00 7.16 -14.20
N ASP A 70 -6.99 8.34 -13.58
CA ASP A 70 -7.57 9.58 -14.11
C ASP A 70 -6.75 10.04 -15.32
N ASP A 71 -7.11 9.49 -16.48
CA ASP A 71 -6.46 9.68 -17.77
C ASP A 71 -7.10 10.89 -18.46
N ASN A 72 -6.68 12.08 -18.00
CA ASN A 72 -7.27 13.36 -18.39
C ASN A 72 -6.39 14.17 -19.36
N GLY A 73 -5.15 13.73 -19.61
CA GLY A 73 -4.22 14.32 -20.57
C GLY A 73 -3.55 15.62 -20.12
N ILE A 74 -3.66 16.01 -18.84
CA ILE A 74 -3.18 17.28 -18.31
C ILE A 74 -2.30 17.07 -17.07
N SER A 75 -1.12 17.70 -17.07
CA SER A 75 -0.33 17.96 -15.86
C SER A 75 -0.23 19.47 -15.60
N ILE A 76 0.55 19.87 -14.60
CA ILE A 76 0.73 21.29 -14.22
C ILE A 76 1.26 22.12 -15.40
N ASP A 77 2.19 21.57 -16.17
CA ASP A 77 2.83 22.28 -17.28
C ASP A 77 1.98 22.30 -18.56
N GLY A 78 0.79 21.66 -18.55
CA GLY A 78 -0.14 21.61 -19.67
C GLY A 78 -0.41 20.21 -20.18
N HIS A 79 -0.58 20.11 -21.49
CA HIS A 79 -0.81 18.86 -22.22
C HIS A 79 0.38 17.90 -22.10
N VAL A 80 0.12 16.68 -21.62
CA VAL A 80 1.17 15.75 -21.17
C VAL A 80 2.04 15.18 -22.29
N GLU A 81 1.59 15.20 -23.54
CA GLU A 81 2.23 14.54 -24.69
C GLU A 81 3.68 15.01 -24.92
N GLY A 82 4.03 16.21 -24.44
CA GLY A 82 5.39 16.75 -24.52
C GLY A 82 6.42 16.06 -23.62
N TRP A 83 6.00 15.37 -22.55
CA TRP A 83 6.89 14.75 -21.56
C TRP A 83 6.41 13.39 -21.03
N PHE A 84 5.18 12.97 -21.33
CA PHE A 84 4.62 11.68 -20.96
C PHE A 84 3.83 11.11 -22.14
N SER A 85 4.42 10.11 -22.80
CA SER A 85 3.87 9.45 -23.99
C SER A 85 3.95 7.92 -23.91
N ASP A 86 4.03 7.38 -22.69
CA ASP A 86 3.97 5.94 -22.44
C ASP A 86 2.68 5.35 -23.00
N ASP A 87 2.77 4.17 -23.61
CA ASP A 87 1.61 3.29 -23.72
C ASP A 87 1.35 2.67 -22.34
N THR A 88 0.69 3.44 -21.47
CA THR A 88 0.41 3.06 -20.08
C THR A 88 -0.34 1.73 -19.98
N PRO A 89 -1.40 1.46 -20.77
CA PRO A 89 -2.03 0.14 -20.79
C PRO A 89 -1.03 -0.99 -21.02
N LYS A 90 -0.19 -0.90 -22.07
CA LYS A 90 0.82 -1.94 -22.33
C LYS A 90 1.88 -2.03 -21.25
N ARG A 91 2.26 -0.91 -20.63
CA ARG A 91 3.19 -0.90 -19.49
C ARG A 91 2.66 -1.73 -18.33
N PHE A 92 1.37 -1.58 -18.00
CA PHE A 92 0.73 -2.35 -16.92
C PHE A 92 0.46 -3.81 -17.31
N GLU A 93 0.08 -4.08 -18.56
CA GLU A 93 0.02 -5.47 -19.07
C GLU A 93 1.37 -6.17 -18.95
N ALA A 94 2.48 -5.47 -19.24
CA ALA A 94 3.84 -5.99 -19.08
C ALA A 94 4.22 -6.28 -17.61
N TYR A 95 3.60 -5.59 -16.65
CA TYR A 95 3.73 -5.93 -15.22
C TYR A 95 2.87 -7.13 -14.82
N GLY A 96 2.00 -7.65 -15.69
CA GLY A 96 1.06 -8.73 -15.37
C GLY A 96 -0.26 -8.24 -14.76
N TRP A 97 -0.65 -6.99 -14.98
CA TRP A 97 -1.94 -6.47 -14.54
C TRP A 97 -3.04 -6.84 -15.52
N HIS A 98 -4.28 -6.91 -15.03
CA HIS A 98 -5.46 -6.83 -15.86
C HIS A 98 -5.74 -5.35 -16.16
N VAL A 99 -5.94 -5.00 -17.43
CA VAL A 99 -6.13 -3.61 -17.84
C VAL A 99 -7.46 -3.47 -18.56
N ILE A 100 -8.26 -2.50 -18.13
CA ILE A 100 -9.52 -2.13 -18.78
C ILE A 100 -9.31 -0.74 -19.40
N PRO A 101 -8.95 -0.67 -20.69
CA PRO A 101 -8.60 0.58 -21.34
C PRO A 101 -9.84 1.41 -21.72
N ALA A 102 -9.65 2.73 -21.84
CA ALA A 102 -10.60 3.66 -22.44
C ALA A 102 -12.03 3.60 -21.86
N VAL A 103 -12.15 3.46 -20.54
CA VAL A 103 -13.44 3.59 -19.85
C VAL A 103 -13.84 5.05 -19.84
N ASP A 104 -15.06 5.37 -20.31
CA ASP A 104 -15.60 6.73 -20.18
C ASP A 104 -15.80 7.05 -18.69
N GLY A 105 -14.98 7.96 -18.17
CA GLY A 105 -15.00 8.36 -16.77
C GLY A 105 -16.16 9.29 -16.39
N HIS A 106 -17.03 9.64 -17.34
CA HIS A 106 -18.26 10.39 -17.10
C HIS A 106 -19.53 9.56 -17.34
N ASP A 107 -19.38 8.26 -17.64
CA ASP A 107 -20.48 7.30 -17.77
C ASP A 107 -20.48 6.33 -16.56
N ALA A 108 -21.50 6.47 -15.70
CA ALA A 108 -21.63 5.66 -14.50
C ALA A 108 -21.81 4.16 -14.79
N ASP A 109 -22.48 3.80 -15.87
CA ASP A 109 -22.70 2.41 -16.25
C ASP A 109 -21.39 1.79 -16.78
N ALA A 110 -20.62 2.55 -17.56
CA ALA A 110 -19.30 2.11 -18.03
C ALA A 110 -18.32 1.89 -16.87
N ILE A 111 -18.27 2.82 -15.90
CA ILE A 111 -17.44 2.69 -14.71
C ILE A 111 -17.87 1.47 -13.89
N ASN A 112 -19.17 1.28 -13.66
CA ASN A 112 -19.67 0.16 -12.89
C ASN A 112 -19.35 -1.18 -13.58
N ALA A 113 -19.52 -1.29 -14.89
CA ALA A 113 -19.15 -2.47 -15.65
C ALA A 113 -17.64 -2.79 -15.54
N ALA A 114 -16.78 -1.76 -15.56
CA ALA A 114 -15.34 -1.93 -15.37
C ALA A 114 -15.00 -2.39 -13.94
N ILE A 115 -15.67 -1.86 -12.91
CA ILE A 115 -15.49 -2.29 -11.52
C ILE A 115 -15.89 -3.75 -11.34
N GLU A 116 -17.01 -4.18 -11.91
CA GLU A 116 -17.46 -5.58 -11.81
C GLU A 116 -16.51 -6.52 -12.56
N ALA A 117 -16.01 -6.12 -13.74
CA ALA A 117 -14.98 -6.88 -14.45
C ALA A 117 -13.66 -6.96 -13.66
N ALA A 118 -13.27 -5.87 -12.97
CA ALA A 118 -12.08 -5.84 -12.12
C ALA A 118 -12.21 -6.78 -10.92
N LYS A 119 -13.36 -6.80 -10.24
CA LYS A 119 -13.62 -7.70 -9.11
C LYS A 119 -13.67 -9.18 -9.52
N ALA A 120 -14.08 -9.46 -10.75
CA ALA A 120 -14.12 -10.82 -11.29
C ALA A 120 -12.73 -11.39 -11.60
N GLU A 121 -11.73 -10.53 -11.82
CA GLU A 121 -10.33 -10.93 -11.94
C GLU A 121 -9.69 -11.05 -10.56
N THR A 122 -9.52 -12.29 -10.08
CA THR A 122 -9.01 -12.55 -8.73
C THR A 122 -7.52 -12.84 -8.67
N SER A 123 -6.86 -13.04 -9.83
CA SER A 123 -5.46 -13.47 -9.90
C SER A 123 -4.47 -12.34 -10.17
N ARG A 124 -4.93 -11.21 -10.72
CA ARG A 124 -4.10 -10.08 -11.12
C ARG A 124 -4.66 -8.76 -10.59
N PRO A 125 -3.81 -7.82 -10.14
CA PRO A 125 -4.26 -6.46 -9.87
C PRO A 125 -4.86 -5.84 -11.14
N THR A 126 -5.85 -4.96 -10.99
CA THR A 126 -6.53 -4.33 -12.13
C THR A 126 -6.25 -2.84 -12.22
N LEU A 127 -5.91 -2.36 -13.42
CA LEU A 127 -5.90 -0.94 -13.78
C LEU A 127 -7.11 -0.63 -14.66
N ILE A 128 -7.95 0.30 -14.21
CA ILE A 128 -9.05 0.87 -14.97
C ILE A 128 -8.58 2.23 -15.51
N CYS A 129 -8.43 2.35 -16.83
CA CYS A 129 -8.02 3.60 -17.47
C CYS A 129 -9.27 4.44 -17.74
N THR A 130 -9.59 5.35 -16.81
CA THR A 130 -10.77 6.22 -16.89
C THR A 130 -10.42 7.49 -17.65
N LYS A 131 -10.95 7.63 -18.86
CA LYS A 131 -10.85 8.85 -19.66
C LYS A 131 -11.76 9.91 -19.07
N THR A 132 -11.18 11.00 -18.58
CA THR A 132 -11.94 12.09 -17.98
C THR A 132 -11.57 13.42 -18.64
N ILE A 133 -12.25 14.49 -18.20
CA ILE A 133 -11.94 15.87 -18.57
C ILE A 133 -11.66 16.57 -17.27
N ILE A 134 -10.42 17.02 -17.06
CA ILE A 134 -10.07 17.78 -15.86
C ILE A 134 -10.97 19.03 -15.78
N GLY A 135 -11.50 19.32 -14.60
CA GLY A 135 -12.42 20.45 -14.41
C GLY A 135 -13.76 20.31 -15.14
N PHE A 136 -14.20 19.08 -15.44
CA PHE A 136 -15.52 18.82 -16.04
C PHE A 136 -16.62 19.66 -15.39
N GLY A 137 -17.42 20.32 -16.22
CA GLY A 137 -18.44 21.26 -15.80
C GLY A 137 -18.05 22.74 -15.93
N SER A 138 -16.75 23.06 -15.94
CA SER A 138 -16.25 24.44 -16.11
C SER A 138 -16.19 24.83 -17.58
N PRO A 139 -17.07 25.72 -18.10
CA PRO A 139 -17.14 25.98 -19.54
C PRO A 139 -15.86 26.57 -20.14
N ASN A 140 -15.10 27.35 -19.38
CA ASN A 140 -13.91 28.05 -19.88
C ASN A 140 -12.58 27.43 -19.42
N LYS A 141 -12.59 26.52 -18.44
CA LYS A 141 -11.36 25.91 -17.91
C LYS A 141 -11.32 24.37 -17.98
N ALA A 142 -12.42 23.71 -18.33
CA ALA A 142 -12.40 22.26 -18.51
C ALA A 142 -11.39 21.85 -19.60
N GLY A 143 -10.62 20.80 -19.34
CA GLY A 143 -9.57 20.33 -20.24
C GLY A 143 -8.29 21.18 -20.26
N SER A 144 -8.15 22.16 -19.36
CA SER A 144 -6.96 23.02 -19.24
C SER A 144 -6.23 22.80 -17.91
N HIS A 145 -4.90 23.01 -17.90
CA HIS A 145 -4.10 23.04 -16.68
C HIS A 145 -4.53 24.15 -15.69
N ASP A 146 -5.27 25.16 -16.15
CA ASP A 146 -5.75 26.28 -15.33
C ASP A 146 -6.74 25.87 -14.23
N CYS A 147 -7.33 24.66 -14.33
CA CYS A 147 -8.22 24.11 -13.30
C CYS A 147 -7.52 23.15 -12.30
N HIS A 148 -6.21 22.94 -12.43
CA HIS A 148 -5.48 21.98 -11.59
C HIS A 148 -5.28 22.45 -10.14
N GLY A 149 -4.68 23.62 -9.96
CA GLY A 149 -4.12 24.03 -8.66
C GLY A 149 -4.63 25.37 -8.12
N ALA A 150 -5.58 26.01 -8.80
CA ALA A 150 -6.09 27.32 -8.45
C ALA A 150 -7.62 27.34 -8.39
N PRO A 151 -8.24 28.19 -7.53
CA PRO A 151 -9.68 28.40 -7.55
C PRO A 151 -10.18 28.79 -8.96
N LEU A 152 -11.34 28.28 -9.36
CA LEU A 152 -11.95 28.63 -10.65
C LEU A 152 -12.25 30.15 -10.76
N GLY A 153 -12.65 30.78 -9.65
CA GLY A 153 -13.12 32.16 -9.60
C GLY A 153 -14.65 32.25 -9.62
N ASN A 154 -15.22 33.30 -9.04
CA ASN A 154 -16.67 33.39 -8.80
C ASN A 154 -17.51 33.31 -10.09
N ASP A 155 -17.08 33.98 -11.15
CA ASP A 155 -17.80 33.97 -12.43
C ASP A 155 -17.78 32.59 -13.09
N GLU A 156 -16.62 31.92 -13.06
CA GLU A 156 -16.49 30.56 -13.59
C GLU A 156 -17.26 29.53 -12.76
N ILE A 157 -17.29 29.70 -11.44
CA ILE A 157 -18.10 28.87 -10.53
C ILE A 157 -19.60 29.02 -10.84
N LYS A 158 -20.07 30.22 -11.16
CA LYS A 158 -21.45 30.46 -11.57
C LYS A 158 -21.74 29.79 -12.92
N ALA A 159 -20.86 29.96 -13.91
CA ALA A 159 -21.00 29.34 -15.22
C ALA A 159 -20.98 27.80 -15.13
N ALA A 160 -20.15 27.23 -14.26
CA ALA A 160 -20.10 25.79 -14.03
C ALA A 160 -21.38 25.24 -13.40
N ARG A 161 -21.97 25.97 -12.44
CA ARG A 161 -23.29 25.61 -11.88
C ARG A 161 -24.38 25.61 -12.95
N GLU A 162 -24.42 26.65 -13.79
CA GLU A 162 -25.37 26.75 -14.90
C GLU A 162 -25.20 25.59 -15.89
N PHE A 163 -23.96 25.24 -16.25
CA PHE A 163 -23.66 24.11 -17.14
C PHE A 163 -24.08 22.76 -16.55
N LEU A 164 -23.80 22.53 -15.27
CA LEU A 164 -24.12 21.28 -14.56
C LEU A 164 -25.60 21.17 -14.15
N GLY A 165 -26.40 22.23 -14.33
CA GLY A 165 -27.76 22.29 -13.79
C GLY A 165 -27.82 22.25 -12.26
N TRP A 166 -26.77 22.76 -11.59
CA TRP A 166 -26.68 22.75 -10.13
C TRP A 166 -27.17 24.07 -9.53
N GLU A 167 -28.41 24.07 -9.03
CA GLU A 167 -29.09 25.28 -8.56
C GLU A 167 -28.79 25.66 -7.09
N TYR A 168 -28.17 24.76 -6.32
CA TYR A 168 -27.98 24.96 -4.87
C TYR A 168 -26.79 25.87 -4.54
N ALA A 169 -26.92 26.63 -3.45
CA ALA A 169 -25.92 27.57 -2.96
C ALA A 169 -24.62 26.86 -2.53
N PRO A 170 -23.50 27.60 -2.32
CA PRO A 170 -22.30 27.01 -1.74
C PRO A 170 -22.59 26.33 -0.40
N PHE A 171 -22.17 25.06 -0.28
CA PHE A 171 -22.37 24.22 0.91
C PHE A 171 -23.83 23.88 1.24
N GLU A 172 -24.77 24.13 0.31
CA GLU A 172 -26.14 23.65 0.39
C GLU A 172 -26.26 22.31 -0.35
N ILE A 173 -26.62 21.26 0.38
CA ILE A 173 -26.85 19.92 -0.18
C ILE A 173 -28.29 19.49 0.18
N PRO A 174 -29.12 19.19 -0.83
CA PRO A 174 -30.49 18.71 -0.65
C PRO A 174 -30.61 17.42 0.16
N ALA A 175 -31.77 17.25 0.80
CA ALA A 175 -32.04 16.08 1.64
C ALA A 175 -32.12 14.77 0.83
N ASP A 176 -32.64 14.80 -0.39
CA ASP A 176 -32.71 13.64 -1.29
C ASP A 176 -31.32 13.21 -1.78
N ILE A 177 -30.44 14.16 -2.11
CA ILE A 177 -29.04 13.87 -2.42
C ILE A 177 -28.34 13.27 -1.20
N TYR A 178 -28.47 13.88 -0.01
CA TYR A 178 -27.91 13.29 1.21
C TYR A 178 -28.43 11.87 1.48
N ALA A 179 -29.73 11.63 1.31
CA ALA A 179 -30.33 10.32 1.51
C ALA A 179 -29.81 9.28 0.51
N ALA A 180 -29.57 9.66 -0.75
CA ALA A 180 -28.99 8.78 -1.76
C ALA A 180 -27.51 8.44 -1.48
N TRP A 181 -26.77 9.34 -0.83
CA TRP A 181 -25.36 9.15 -0.47
C TRP A 181 -25.14 8.55 0.93
N ASP A 182 -26.16 8.48 1.78
CA ASP A 182 -26.01 7.98 3.15
C ASP A 182 -25.67 6.49 3.16
N ALA A 183 -24.45 6.17 3.61
CA ALA A 183 -23.98 4.80 3.74
C ALA A 183 -24.04 4.28 5.18
N LYS A 184 -24.60 5.03 6.14
CA LYS A 184 -24.52 4.67 7.58
C LYS A 184 -25.22 3.35 7.87
N GLN A 185 -26.46 3.19 7.38
CA GLN A 185 -27.23 1.97 7.61
C GLN A 185 -26.63 0.76 6.87
N ALA A 186 -26.19 0.95 5.62
CA ALA A 186 -25.56 -0.10 4.84
C ALA A 186 -24.22 -0.54 5.46
N GLY A 187 -23.41 0.41 5.92
CA GLY A 187 -22.14 0.16 6.62
C GLY A 187 -22.35 -0.60 7.93
N ALA A 188 -23.25 -0.12 8.79
CA ALA A 188 -23.59 -0.79 10.05
C ALA A 188 -24.11 -2.22 9.83
N SER A 189 -24.89 -2.45 8.78
CA SER A 189 -25.40 -3.78 8.44
C SER A 189 -24.28 -4.73 7.98
N LYS A 190 -23.36 -4.25 7.13
CA LYS A 190 -22.19 -5.02 6.67
C LYS A 190 -21.25 -5.36 7.83
N GLU A 191 -21.00 -4.40 8.71
CA GLU A 191 -20.15 -4.60 9.90
C GLU A 191 -20.79 -5.56 10.91
N ALA A 192 -22.10 -5.44 11.17
CA ALA A 192 -22.82 -6.37 12.04
C ALA A 192 -22.76 -7.80 11.50
N ALA A 193 -22.98 -7.99 10.20
CA ALA A 193 -22.86 -9.29 9.55
C ALA A 193 -21.42 -9.85 9.64
N TRP A 194 -20.39 -9.01 9.49
CA TRP A 194 -19.01 -9.42 9.74
C TRP A 194 -18.78 -9.79 11.22
N GLY A 195 -19.36 -9.05 12.16
CA GLY A 195 -19.29 -9.35 13.59
C GLY A 195 -19.87 -10.73 13.93
N GLU A 196 -20.97 -11.14 13.29
CA GLU A 196 -21.53 -12.48 13.41
C GLU A 196 -20.58 -13.55 12.84
N LYS A 197 -19.99 -13.31 11.65
CA LYS A 197 -18.97 -14.21 11.07
C LYS A 197 -17.77 -14.38 11.99
N PHE A 198 -17.28 -13.27 12.54
CA PHE A 198 -16.13 -13.27 13.45
C PHE A 198 -16.47 -13.97 14.78
N ALA A 199 -17.68 -13.81 15.32
CA ALA A 199 -18.12 -14.52 16.52
C ALA A 199 -18.17 -16.04 16.29
N ALA A 200 -18.66 -16.49 15.12
CA ALA A 200 -18.63 -17.88 14.74
C ALA A 200 -17.19 -18.41 14.58
N TYR A 201 -16.31 -17.63 13.94
CA TYR A 201 -14.88 -17.93 13.83
C TYR A 201 -14.22 -18.08 15.20
N ALA A 202 -14.44 -17.14 16.12
CA ALA A 202 -13.86 -17.18 17.46
C ALA A 202 -14.32 -18.37 18.30
N LYS A 203 -15.54 -18.87 18.06
CA LYS A 203 -16.02 -20.11 18.70
C LYS A 203 -15.31 -21.35 18.15
N ALA A 204 -15.03 -21.38 16.84
CA ALA A 204 -14.39 -22.51 16.18
C ALA A 204 -12.85 -22.52 16.32
N TYR A 205 -12.23 -21.33 16.32
CA TYR A 205 -10.79 -21.10 16.31
C TYR A 205 -10.40 -20.07 17.39
N PRO A 206 -10.57 -20.39 18.69
CA PRO A 206 -10.42 -19.41 19.77
C PRO A 206 -9.00 -18.83 19.88
N THR A 207 -7.97 -19.65 19.61
CA THR A 207 -6.57 -19.22 19.63
C THR A 207 -6.27 -18.25 18.50
N GLU A 208 -6.63 -18.61 17.27
CA GLU A 208 -6.42 -17.77 16.09
C GLU A 208 -7.24 -16.48 16.16
N ALA A 209 -8.46 -16.52 16.69
CA ALA A 209 -9.27 -15.32 16.87
C ALA A 209 -8.69 -14.36 17.91
N ALA A 210 -8.16 -14.88 19.03
CA ALA A 210 -7.45 -14.05 20.01
C ALA A 210 -6.20 -13.41 19.38
N GLU A 211 -5.47 -14.18 18.59
CA GLU A 211 -4.26 -13.73 17.92
C GLU A 211 -4.55 -12.69 16.83
N TYR A 212 -5.59 -12.88 16.03
CA TYR A 212 -6.06 -11.89 15.06
C TYR A 212 -6.39 -10.56 15.74
N LYS A 213 -7.18 -10.59 16.83
CA LYS A 213 -7.55 -9.38 17.58
C LYS A 213 -6.34 -8.65 18.12
N ARG A 214 -5.43 -9.38 18.78
CA ARG A 214 -4.18 -8.82 19.32
C ARG A 214 -3.38 -8.10 18.25
N ARG A 215 -3.18 -8.75 17.10
CA ARG A 215 -2.38 -8.22 15.99
C ARG A 215 -3.04 -7.01 15.32
N VAL A 216 -4.33 -7.05 15.07
CA VAL A 216 -5.06 -5.92 14.45
C VAL A 216 -5.16 -4.73 15.42
N ALA A 217 -5.19 -4.97 16.73
CA ALA A 217 -5.10 -3.93 17.75
C ALA A 217 -3.68 -3.36 17.92
N GLY A 218 -2.65 -3.96 17.29
CA GLY A 218 -1.26 -3.53 17.44
C GLY A 218 -0.67 -3.83 18.82
N GLU A 219 -1.25 -4.77 19.56
CA GLU A 219 -0.78 -5.18 20.89
C GLU A 219 0.35 -6.20 20.75
N LEU A 220 1.39 -6.11 21.59
CA LEU A 220 2.46 -7.11 21.66
C LEU A 220 2.03 -8.34 22.50
N PRO A 221 2.70 -9.50 22.35
CA PRO A 221 2.44 -10.67 23.20
C PRO A 221 2.58 -10.33 24.69
N ALA A 222 1.72 -10.90 25.54
CA ALA A 222 1.69 -10.59 26.97
C ALA A 222 3.03 -10.86 27.70
N ASN A 223 3.83 -11.82 27.22
CA ASN A 223 5.15 -12.16 27.77
C ASN A 223 6.31 -11.38 27.12
N TRP A 224 6.04 -10.39 26.25
CA TRP A 224 7.05 -9.67 25.47
C TRP A 224 8.16 -9.06 26.33
N GLU A 225 7.80 -8.29 27.36
CA GLU A 225 8.77 -7.59 28.20
C GLU A 225 9.69 -8.55 28.95
N ALA A 226 9.13 -9.63 29.51
CA ALA A 226 9.89 -10.64 30.23
C ALA A 226 10.85 -11.39 29.30
N ALA A 227 10.35 -11.86 28.14
CA ALA A 227 11.13 -12.62 27.18
C ALA A 227 12.27 -11.78 26.56
N THR A 228 11.99 -10.53 26.19
CA THR A 228 13.02 -9.63 25.62
C THR A 228 14.06 -9.20 26.65
N SER A 229 13.67 -8.97 27.91
CA SER A 229 14.62 -8.70 29.00
C SER A 229 15.57 -9.86 29.24
N GLU A 230 15.07 -11.10 29.22
CA GLU A 230 15.90 -12.30 29.35
C GLU A 230 16.90 -12.44 28.19
N ILE A 231 16.45 -12.20 26.95
CA ILE A 231 17.32 -12.21 25.77
C ILE A 231 18.46 -11.18 25.92
N ILE A 232 18.13 -9.94 26.30
CA ILE A 232 19.12 -8.87 26.48
C ILE A 232 20.12 -9.21 27.61
N ALA A 233 19.62 -9.72 28.74
CA ALA A 233 20.47 -10.13 29.86
C ALA A 233 21.41 -11.28 29.46
N ASN A 234 20.93 -12.24 28.67
CA ASN A 234 21.75 -13.35 28.17
C ASN A 234 22.87 -12.86 27.25
N LEU A 235 22.59 -11.92 26.34
CA LEU A 235 23.61 -11.31 25.48
C LEU A 235 24.69 -10.58 26.28
N GLN A 236 24.29 -9.87 27.34
CA GLN A 236 25.22 -9.18 28.23
C GLN A 236 26.09 -10.16 29.04
N ALA A 237 25.53 -11.30 29.44
CA ALA A 237 26.24 -12.35 30.18
C ALA A 237 27.15 -13.21 29.29
N ASN A 238 26.91 -13.25 27.97
CA ASN A 238 27.65 -14.06 27.00
C ASN A 238 28.20 -13.17 25.86
N PRO A 239 29.26 -12.39 26.10
CA PRO A 239 29.79 -11.46 25.10
C PRO A 239 30.25 -12.17 23.83
N ALA A 240 29.91 -11.59 22.68
CA ALA A 240 30.33 -12.06 21.37
C ALA A 240 30.87 -10.90 20.53
N ASN A 241 32.03 -11.08 19.90
CA ASN A 241 32.57 -10.10 18.96
C ASN A 241 32.00 -10.37 17.56
N ILE A 242 30.85 -9.76 17.26
CA ILE A 242 30.14 -9.89 16.00
C ILE A 242 29.74 -8.51 15.47
N ALA A 243 29.60 -8.38 14.15
CA ALA A 243 29.05 -7.17 13.56
C ALA A 243 27.60 -6.93 14.00
N SER A 244 27.19 -5.67 14.15
CA SER A 244 25.82 -5.30 14.53
C SER A 244 24.75 -5.86 13.57
N ARG A 245 25.04 -5.98 12.27
CA ARG A 245 24.16 -6.67 11.30
C ARG A 245 23.89 -8.13 11.67
N LYS A 246 24.91 -8.84 12.19
CA LYS A 246 24.75 -10.23 12.66
C LYS A 246 24.00 -10.27 13.99
N ALA A 247 24.23 -9.30 14.87
CA ALA A 247 23.44 -9.14 16.08
C ALA A 247 21.95 -8.85 15.77
N SER A 248 21.67 -8.05 14.74
CA SER A 248 20.32 -7.79 14.23
C SER A 248 19.66 -9.08 13.73
N GLN A 249 20.38 -9.92 12.99
CA GLN A 249 19.87 -11.24 12.59
C GLN A 249 19.57 -12.14 13.79
N ASN A 250 20.44 -12.14 14.80
CA ASN A 250 20.21 -12.91 16.02
C ASN A 250 18.98 -12.40 16.77
N ALA A 251 18.71 -11.09 16.77
CA ALA A 251 17.49 -10.52 17.31
C ALA A 251 16.25 -10.95 16.51
N LEU A 252 16.31 -10.95 15.17
CA LEU A 252 15.24 -11.48 14.33
C LEU A 252 14.95 -12.96 14.61
N GLU A 253 16.00 -13.78 14.79
CA GLU A 253 15.88 -15.20 15.15
C GLU A 253 15.20 -15.42 16.50
N ALA A 254 15.47 -14.56 17.48
CA ALA A 254 14.86 -14.64 18.80
C ALA A 254 13.43 -14.09 18.79
N PHE A 255 13.21 -12.91 18.22
CA PHE A 255 11.91 -12.22 18.22
C PHE A 255 10.92 -12.83 17.24
N GLY A 256 11.36 -13.38 16.11
CA GLY A 256 10.49 -14.05 15.14
C GLY A 256 9.74 -15.25 15.72
N LYS A 257 10.26 -15.87 16.78
CA LYS A 257 9.58 -16.94 17.54
C LYS A 257 8.48 -16.41 18.46
N LEU A 258 8.51 -15.12 18.78
CA LEU A 258 7.56 -14.44 19.68
C LEU A 258 6.53 -13.61 18.89
N LEU A 259 6.91 -13.10 17.72
CA LEU A 259 6.13 -12.16 16.92
C LEU A 259 5.70 -12.79 15.58
N PRO A 260 4.62 -13.60 15.57
CA PRO A 260 4.04 -14.10 14.31
C PRO A 260 3.54 -12.98 13.38
N GLU A 261 3.37 -11.75 13.88
CA GLU A 261 3.04 -10.56 13.12
C GLU A 261 4.23 -9.93 12.38
N PHE A 262 5.46 -10.43 12.54
CA PHE A 262 6.56 -9.94 11.73
C PHE A 262 6.29 -10.18 10.24
N MET A 263 6.44 -9.12 9.45
CA MET A 263 6.43 -9.18 8.00
C MET A 263 7.63 -8.40 7.47
N GLY A 264 8.69 -9.14 7.21
CA GLY A 264 9.99 -8.57 6.89
C GLY A 264 10.32 -8.57 5.41
N GLY A 265 11.42 -7.92 5.06
CA GLY A 265 12.05 -8.13 3.76
C GLY A 265 13.31 -7.33 3.57
N SER A 266 13.89 -7.43 2.39
CA SER A 266 15.05 -6.64 1.97
C SER A 266 14.95 -6.30 0.49
N ALA A 267 15.49 -5.14 0.13
CA ALA A 267 15.67 -4.71 -1.25
C ALA A 267 16.84 -5.46 -1.90
N ASP A 268 16.63 -6.74 -2.22
CA ASP A 268 17.62 -7.65 -2.87
C ASP A 268 18.93 -7.87 -2.09
N LEU A 269 18.97 -7.51 -0.81
CA LEU A 269 20.16 -7.56 0.04
C LEU A 269 19.99 -8.50 1.24
N ALA A 270 19.06 -9.45 1.17
CA ALA A 270 18.79 -10.42 2.24
C ALA A 270 20.05 -11.09 2.83
N PRO A 271 20.99 -11.64 2.03
CA PRO A 271 22.21 -12.26 2.58
C PRO A 271 23.22 -11.25 3.13
N SER A 272 23.17 -9.99 2.69
CA SER A 272 24.11 -8.93 3.10
C SER A 272 23.64 -8.19 4.35
N ASN A 273 22.34 -7.86 4.40
CA ASN A 273 21.68 -7.23 5.55
C ASN A 273 21.38 -8.24 6.67
N LEU A 274 21.35 -9.54 6.35
CA LEU A 274 21.06 -10.65 7.26
C LEU A 274 19.65 -10.58 7.86
N THR A 275 18.65 -10.43 6.99
CA THR A 275 17.25 -10.18 7.40
C THR A 275 16.35 -11.41 7.42
N MET A 276 16.88 -12.56 6.99
CA MET A 276 16.21 -13.85 7.13
C MET A 276 16.62 -14.55 8.43
N TRP A 277 15.65 -15.20 9.05
CA TRP A 277 15.80 -16.07 10.23
C TRP A 277 15.25 -17.47 9.92
N SER A 278 15.41 -18.42 10.84
CA SER A 278 15.08 -19.84 10.60
C SER A 278 13.60 -20.11 10.23
N GLY A 279 12.69 -19.23 10.65
CA GLY A 279 11.26 -19.28 10.32
C GLY A 279 10.81 -18.29 9.24
N SER A 280 11.74 -17.64 8.53
CA SER A 280 11.41 -16.82 7.37
C SER A 280 10.81 -17.68 6.25
N LYS A 281 9.64 -17.28 5.76
CA LYS A 281 8.95 -17.88 4.62
C LYS A 281 8.53 -16.79 3.65
N SER A 282 8.98 -16.90 2.41
CA SER A 282 8.70 -15.90 1.38
C SER A 282 7.21 -15.84 1.06
N LEU A 283 6.68 -14.63 0.84
CA LEU A 283 5.40 -14.42 0.19
C LEU A 283 5.58 -14.64 -1.31
N THR A 284 4.75 -15.49 -1.90
CA THR A 284 4.67 -15.70 -3.35
C THR A 284 3.23 -15.57 -3.83
N ALA A 285 2.99 -15.52 -5.14
CA ALA A 285 1.64 -15.48 -5.67
C ALA A 285 0.80 -16.70 -5.24
N GLU A 286 1.45 -17.86 -5.07
CA GLU A 286 0.87 -19.16 -4.73
C GLU A 286 0.73 -19.39 -3.21
N ASP A 287 1.64 -18.85 -2.39
CA ASP A 287 1.58 -18.94 -0.94
C ASP A 287 1.83 -17.58 -0.29
N PHE A 288 0.73 -16.98 0.21
CA PHE A 288 0.75 -15.71 0.92
C PHE A 288 0.73 -15.87 2.45
N SER A 289 0.84 -17.09 2.97
CA SER A 289 0.82 -17.36 4.42
C SER A 289 2.15 -17.09 5.13
N GLY A 290 3.20 -16.76 4.37
CA GLY A 290 4.55 -16.47 4.86
C GLY A 290 4.68 -15.14 5.63
N ASN A 291 5.92 -14.69 5.80
CA ASN A 291 6.30 -13.54 6.62
C ASN A 291 7.52 -12.77 6.09
N TYR A 292 7.96 -13.07 4.85
CA TYR A 292 9.14 -12.45 4.25
C TYR A 292 8.87 -11.99 2.81
N ILE A 293 9.29 -10.78 2.46
CA ILE A 293 9.07 -10.16 1.16
C ILE A 293 10.42 -9.98 0.48
N HIS A 294 10.54 -10.52 -0.73
CA HIS A 294 11.64 -10.19 -1.63
C HIS A 294 11.23 -8.97 -2.45
N TYR A 295 11.63 -7.77 -1.99
CA TYR A 295 11.22 -6.53 -2.64
C TYR A 295 11.90 -6.30 -4.01
N GLY A 296 13.03 -6.96 -4.27
CA GLY A 296 13.93 -6.59 -5.37
C GLY A 296 14.62 -5.24 -5.11
N VAL A 297 15.37 -4.74 -6.10
CA VAL A 297 16.08 -3.44 -5.98
C VAL A 297 15.09 -2.28 -6.10
N ARG A 298 14.35 -2.03 -5.01
CA ARG A 298 13.17 -1.15 -4.96
C ARG A 298 13.07 -0.47 -3.59
N GLU A 299 14.07 0.28 -3.17
CA GLU A 299 14.14 0.87 -1.81
C GLU A 299 12.98 1.81 -1.51
N PHE A 300 12.60 2.65 -2.48
CA PHE A 300 11.54 3.62 -2.29
C PHE A 300 10.17 2.92 -2.25
N GLY A 301 9.95 2.00 -3.19
CA GLY A 301 8.81 1.10 -3.25
C GLY A 301 8.64 0.30 -1.97
N MET A 302 9.68 -0.40 -1.53
CA MET A 302 9.73 -1.16 -0.28
C MET A 302 9.29 -0.31 0.91
N THR A 303 9.89 0.88 1.06
CA THR A 303 9.65 1.72 2.24
C THR A 303 8.22 2.26 2.29
N ALA A 304 7.65 2.64 1.14
CA ALA A 304 6.26 3.06 1.08
C ALA A 304 5.28 1.87 1.14
N ILE A 305 5.65 0.68 0.67
CA ILE A 305 4.85 -0.55 0.88
C ILE A 305 4.78 -0.87 2.37
N ILE A 306 5.89 -0.77 3.11
CA ILE A 306 5.94 -0.93 4.57
C ILE A 306 4.97 0.04 5.26
N ASN A 307 4.92 1.30 4.82
CA ASN A 307 3.92 2.24 5.34
C ASN A 307 2.49 1.76 5.09
N GLY A 308 2.20 1.21 3.92
CA GLY A 308 0.89 0.63 3.58
C GLY A 308 0.52 -0.56 4.46
N ILE A 309 1.47 -1.47 4.70
CA ILE A 309 1.30 -2.63 5.60
C ILE A 309 1.02 -2.16 7.04
N ALA A 310 1.78 -1.17 7.53
CA ALA A 310 1.59 -0.62 8.86
C ALA A 310 0.23 0.09 9.01
N LEU A 311 -0.21 0.83 7.99
CA LEU A 311 -1.52 1.50 7.97
C LEU A 311 -2.70 0.51 7.94
N HIS A 312 -2.53 -0.64 7.31
CA HIS A 312 -3.53 -1.69 7.29
C HIS A 312 -3.74 -2.32 8.69
N GLY A 313 -2.64 -2.50 9.45
CA GLY A 313 -2.65 -3.19 10.74
C GLY A 313 -2.57 -4.72 10.60
N GLY A 314 -2.27 -5.39 11.72
CA GLY A 314 -2.10 -6.85 11.78
C GLY A 314 -0.67 -7.36 11.59
N PHE A 315 0.28 -6.47 11.28
CA PHE A 315 1.69 -6.79 11.10
C PHE A 315 2.61 -5.76 11.77
N VAL A 316 3.81 -6.22 12.13
CA VAL A 316 4.97 -5.39 12.44
C VAL A 316 5.94 -5.49 11.25
N PRO A 317 5.88 -4.54 10.31
CA PRO A 317 6.66 -4.64 9.10
C PRO A 317 8.11 -4.16 9.30
N TYR A 318 9.05 -4.81 8.63
CA TYR A 318 10.44 -4.34 8.54
C TYR A 318 11.01 -4.43 7.12
N GLY A 319 11.88 -3.48 6.79
CA GLY A 319 12.63 -3.41 5.53
C GLY A 319 14.13 -3.34 5.78
N ALA A 320 14.91 -3.56 4.73
CA ALA A 320 16.36 -3.50 4.83
C ALA A 320 17.02 -3.17 3.49
N THR A 321 18.06 -2.35 3.57
CA THR A 321 19.02 -2.07 2.48
C THR A 321 20.34 -1.59 3.11
N PHE A 322 21.32 -1.20 2.31
CA PHE A 322 22.49 -0.47 2.81
C PHE A 322 22.10 0.93 3.26
N LEU A 323 22.81 1.46 4.26
CA LEU A 323 22.48 2.76 4.83
C LEU A 323 22.49 3.86 3.76
N MET A 324 23.47 3.88 2.87
CA MET A 324 23.53 4.83 1.75
C MET A 324 22.22 4.88 0.94
N PHE A 325 21.60 3.73 0.66
CA PHE A 325 20.41 3.67 -0.18
C PHE A 325 19.13 4.07 0.54
N MET A 326 19.19 4.46 1.82
CA MET A 326 18.07 5.17 2.46
C MET A 326 17.76 6.50 1.74
N GLU A 327 18.72 7.06 0.98
CA GLU A 327 18.51 8.25 0.17
C GLU A 327 17.47 8.03 -0.92
N TYR A 328 17.44 6.86 -1.56
CA TYR A 328 16.40 6.49 -2.54
C TYR A 328 15.01 6.47 -1.89
N ALA A 329 14.92 6.04 -0.64
CA ALA A 329 13.65 5.90 0.09
C ALA A 329 13.29 7.11 0.98
N ARG A 330 14.06 8.20 0.90
CA ARG A 330 14.07 9.25 1.94
C ARG A 330 12.69 9.85 2.20
N ASN A 331 11.92 10.09 1.15
CA ASN A 331 10.59 10.70 1.32
C ASN A 331 9.57 9.72 1.92
N ALA A 332 9.65 8.42 1.62
CA ALA A 332 8.78 7.42 2.26
C ALA A 332 9.08 7.27 3.75
N MET A 333 10.35 7.39 4.16
CA MET A 333 10.72 7.48 5.58
C MET A 333 10.18 8.74 6.26
N ARG A 334 10.24 9.89 5.56
CA ARG A 334 9.62 11.13 6.05
C ARG A 334 8.11 10.95 6.22
N MET A 335 7.45 10.26 5.30
CA MET A 335 6.01 9.98 5.40
C MET A 335 5.68 9.03 6.55
N ALA A 336 6.50 8.01 6.82
CA ALA A 336 6.34 7.14 7.97
C ALA A 336 6.30 7.94 9.29
N ALA A 337 7.28 8.83 9.46
CA ALA A 337 7.36 9.70 10.63
C ALA A 337 6.17 10.69 10.73
N LEU A 338 5.77 11.29 9.60
CA LEU A 338 4.65 12.22 9.54
C LEU A 338 3.32 11.55 9.90
N MET A 339 3.08 10.35 9.39
CA MET A 339 1.88 9.56 9.64
C MET A 339 1.89 8.87 11.01
N LYS A 340 3.02 8.89 11.72
CA LYS A 340 3.23 8.20 13.00
C LYS A 340 2.98 6.70 12.92
N VAL A 341 3.38 6.09 11.80
CA VAL A 341 3.24 4.64 11.59
C VAL A 341 4.53 3.91 11.91
N GLN A 342 4.39 2.66 12.35
CA GLN A 342 5.53 1.78 12.61
C GLN A 342 6.21 1.39 11.29
N ASN A 343 7.46 1.81 11.12
CA ASN A 343 8.29 1.45 9.98
C ASN A 343 9.70 1.13 10.50
N ILE A 344 10.02 -0.16 10.61
CA ILE A 344 11.33 -0.62 11.09
C ILE A 344 12.25 -0.78 9.89
N GLN A 345 13.36 -0.03 9.85
CA GLN A 345 14.36 -0.16 8.80
C GLN A 345 15.69 -0.66 9.37
N VAL A 346 16.16 -1.76 8.80
CA VAL A 346 17.46 -2.35 9.11
C VAL A 346 18.47 -1.86 8.08
N TYR A 347 19.08 -0.72 8.35
CA TYR A 347 20.16 -0.17 7.54
C TYR A 347 21.52 -0.70 8.01
N THR A 348 22.24 -1.37 7.10
CA THR A 348 23.56 -1.97 7.38
C THR A 348 24.66 -1.28 6.56
N HIS A 349 25.92 -1.66 6.76
CA HIS A 349 27.07 -1.06 6.06
C HIS A 349 27.10 0.46 6.29
N ASP A 350 27.26 0.83 7.55
CA ASP A 350 26.92 2.14 8.11
C ASP A 350 28.04 3.19 8.01
N SER A 351 29.20 2.83 7.48
CA SER A 351 30.38 3.69 7.48
C SER A 351 31.44 3.24 6.47
N ILE A 352 32.56 3.97 6.44
CA ILE A 352 33.81 3.55 5.78
C ILE A 352 34.31 2.15 6.17
N GLY A 353 33.82 1.59 7.29
CA GLY A 353 34.14 0.23 7.72
C GLY A 353 33.68 -0.87 6.76
N LEU A 354 32.83 -0.57 5.76
CA LEU A 354 32.47 -1.51 4.70
C LEU A 354 33.62 -1.80 3.72
N GLY A 355 34.62 -0.91 3.64
CA GLY A 355 35.83 -1.12 2.84
C GLY A 355 35.66 -0.82 1.34
N GLU A 356 35.91 -1.83 0.53
CA GLU A 356 36.33 -1.72 -0.88
C GLU A 356 35.27 -1.22 -1.87
N ASP A 357 33.97 -1.24 -1.51
CA ASP A 357 32.91 -0.70 -2.41
C ASP A 357 33.03 0.83 -2.59
N GLY A 358 33.75 1.50 -1.70
CA GLY A 358 34.18 2.88 -1.89
C GLY A 358 33.11 3.96 -1.66
N PRO A 359 33.37 5.20 -2.08
CA PRO A 359 32.66 6.39 -1.60
C PRO A 359 31.20 6.49 -2.05
N THR A 360 30.77 5.68 -3.03
CA THR A 360 29.37 5.64 -3.46
C THR A 360 28.49 4.77 -2.55
N HIS A 361 29.10 3.96 -1.68
CA HIS A 361 28.40 3.06 -0.75
C HIS A 361 28.63 3.44 0.72
N GLN A 362 29.70 4.20 1.00
CA GLN A 362 30.08 4.65 2.34
C GLN A 362 29.23 5.87 2.76
N PRO A 363 28.33 5.73 3.75
CA PRO A 363 27.44 6.81 4.22
C PRO A 363 28.15 8.00 4.86
#